data_AF-A0A517PYK0-F1
#
_entry.id   AF-A0A517PYK0-F1
#
_cell.length_a   1.000
_cell.length_b   1.000
_cell.length_c   1.000
_cell.angle_alpha   90.00
_cell.angle_beta   90.00
_cell.angle_gamma   90.00
#
_symmetry.space_group_name_H-M   'P 1'
#
loop_
_entity.id
_entity.type
_entity.pdbx_description
1 polymer ?
#
loop_
_entity_poly.entity_id
_entity_poly.type
_entity_poly.pdbx_seq_one_letter_code
_entity_poly.pdbx_strand_id
1 'polypeptide(L)'
;MTVGDRQIVFPAGYRGLNYFPDEPISVIKKNPFQYLMVAGNSTYLMQGSTLDNAIPIKKVLVPGTKTEFDNGYTGITSTVYDNKGKRLLAFYHAEDHVGMPKVSYNKDIQGAYWSIGMAVLNADSNVFMKSGQILIPSVKKPDVTHDHQGIGDVCVITDSSNTYLYAYFTDLTRKQGSKPAKIGMARSKIAAGGRPGSWYKFHNGGFTEKGRGGMESPVVFPPASFPCDVYAPHVTYIRELNKYVMVCNVMVYSDQEKQLAEKGGIYFCFSDDGINWTEPKSLVTGHPVPYQGRKYVGHPHLLITRATANQASGCLLYAYTPRWGTRAPNQPHHLAKRPITITLDKEKITASTTSKPLVDLESLRNIVKSEKVNAKGEIINLDLTGVSITESHLAAIGTLQSLQSLNLYKTNLTDDGLKALAKPSNLSYLAIGRTRITSDGLRHLTGLKKIKGLRINGNKDIGDSGVPHLTDMKKLTVLQINNTSISEAGIQKLKRALPNCKIIH
;
A
#
# COMPACT_ATOMS: atom_id res chain seq x y z
N MET A 1 0.26 -18.27 7.27
CA MET A 1 -1.19 -18.34 6.99
C MET A 1 -1.49 -19.76 6.56
N THR A 2 -2.56 -20.36 7.08
CA THR A 2 -3.07 -21.67 6.64
C THR A 2 -4.37 -21.48 5.88
N VAL A 3 -4.67 -22.41 4.98
CA VAL A 3 -5.85 -22.38 4.12
C VAL A 3 -6.53 -23.74 4.13
N GLY A 4 -7.82 -23.76 4.46
CA GLY A 4 -8.66 -24.96 4.53
C GLY A 4 -9.19 -25.38 3.15
N ASP A 5 -10.19 -26.25 3.12
CA ASP A 5 -10.71 -26.79 1.86
C ASP A 5 -11.50 -25.77 1.03
N ARG A 6 -11.49 -25.97 -0.30
CA ARG A 6 -12.20 -25.13 -1.25
C ARG A 6 -13.69 -25.46 -1.26
N GLN A 7 -14.50 -24.41 -1.21
CA GLN A 7 -15.94 -24.45 -1.43
C GLN A 7 -16.28 -23.51 -2.59
N ILE A 8 -17.24 -23.92 -3.42
CA ILE A 8 -17.79 -23.05 -4.46
C ILE A 8 -18.92 -22.24 -3.84
N VAL A 9 -18.78 -20.92 -3.84
CA VAL A 9 -19.81 -19.99 -3.39
C VAL A 9 -20.84 -19.82 -4.50
N PHE A 10 -20.38 -19.40 -5.67
CA PHE A 10 -21.22 -19.23 -6.85
C PHE A 10 -20.67 -20.04 -8.00
N PRO A 11 -21.46 -20.96 -8.58
CA PRO A 11 -21.05 -21.68 -9.78
C PRO A 11 -20.97 -20.73 -10.99
N ALA A 12 -20.16 -21.07 -12.00
CA ALA A 12 -20.16 -20.35 -13.27
C ALA A 12 -21.60 -20.20 -13.83
N GLY A 13 -21.94 -19.01 -14.36
CA GLY A 13 -23.29 -18.72 -14.81
C GLY A 13 -24.29 -18.36 -13.69
N TYR A 14 -23.84 -18.23 -12.43
CA TYR A 14 -24.72 -17.96 -11.29
C TYR A 14 -25.62 -16.75 -11.55
N ARG A 15 -26.94 -16.99 -11.59
CA ARG A 15 -27.97 -15.95 -11.82
C ARG A 15 -27.69 -15.13 -13.10
N GLY A 16 -27.10 -15.74 -14.12
CA GLY A 16 -26.77 -15.10 -15.40
C GLY A 16 -25.48 -14.27 -15.39
N LEU A 17 -24.76 -14.20 -14.26
CA LEU A 17 -23.43 -13.60 -14.21
C LEU A 17 -22.40 -14.53 -14.84
N ASN A 18 -21.36 -13.95 -15.44
CA ASN A 18 -20.26 -14.65 -16.07
C ASN A 18 -18.95 -13.91 -15.76
N TYR A 19 -17.81 -14.60 -15.81
CA TYR A 19 -16.47 -14.03 -15.58
C TYR A 19 -16.40 -13.30 -14.23
N PHE A 20 -16.58 -14.04 -13.14
CA PHE A 20 -16.54 -13.48 -11.79
C PHE A 20 -15.86 -14.42 -10.77
N PRO A 21 -15.34 -13.85 -9.67
CA PRO A 21 -15.02 -12.43 -9.53
C PRO A 21 -13.84 -12.07 -10.43
N ASP A 22 -13.97 -11.04 -11.26
CA ASP A 22 -12.84 -10.56 -12.08
C ASP A 22 -12.03 -9.47 -11.33
N GLU A 23 -12.41 -9.19 -10.08
CA GLU A 23 -11.72 -8.31 -9.13
C GLU A 23 -12.05 -8.69 -7.69
N PRO A 24 -11.26 -8.27 -6.69
CA PRO A 24 -11.63 -8.40 -5.28
C PRO A 24 -13.02 -7.81 -4.97
N ILE A 25 -13.77 -8.49 -4.10
CA ILE A 25 -15.07 -7.97 -3.67
C ILE A 25 -14.92 -6.81 -2.68
N SER A 26 -15.89 -5.90 -2.65
CA SER A 26 -15.91 -4.80 -1.68
C SER A 26 -17.19 -4.81 -0.84
N VAL A 27 -17.09 -5.15 0.44
CA VAL A 27 -18.23 -5.14 1.38
C VAL A 27 -18.59 -3.70 1.74
N ILE A 28 -19.83 -3.29 1.47
CA ILE A 28 -20.30 -1.91 1.70
C ILE A 28 -21.28 -1.80 2.88
N LYS A 29 -21.99 -2.89 3.21
CA LYS A 29 -22.95 -2.94 4.33
C LYS A 29 -23.04 -4.36 4.91
N LYS A 30 -23.17 -4.46 6.24
CA LYS A 30 -23.33 -5.76 6.93
C LYS A 30 -24.78 -6.18 7.13
N ASN A 31 -25.72 -5.23 7.24
CA ASN A 31 -27.14 -5.52 7.39
C ASN A 31 -28.03 -4.47 6.66
N PRO A 32 -28.76 -4.86 5.58
CA PRO A 32 -28.61 -6.13 4.88
C PRO A 32 -27.17 -6.30 4.37
N PHE A 33 -26.73 -7.55 4.18
CA PHE A 33 -25.37 -7.81 3.71
C PHE A 33 -25.27 -7.40 2.24
N GLN A 34 -24.44 -6.40 1.96
CA GLN A 34 -24.24 -5.85 0.63
C GLN A 34 -22.76 -5.73 0.31
N TYR A 35 -22.40 -6.12 -0.91
CA TYR A 35 -21.05 -6.00 -1.42
C TYR A 35 -21.05 -5.77 -2.93
N LEU A 36 -19.94 -5.27 -3.43
CA LEU A 36 -19.68 -5.07 -4.84
C LEU A 36 -18.88 -6.25 -5.37
N MET A 37 -19.26 -6.75 -6.55
CA MET A 37 -18.55 -7.82 -7.24
C MET A 37 -18.49 -7.50 -8.73
N VAL A 38 -17.34 -7.72 -9.33
CA VAL A 38 -17.16 -7.54 -10.77
C VAL A 38 -17.51 -8.83 -11.49
N ALA A 39 -18.34 -8.70 -12.53
CA ALA A 39 -18.74 -9.80 -13.40
C ALA A 39 -18.78 -9.32 -14.85
N GLY A 40 -18.05 -10.00 -15.73
CA GLY A 40 -17.84 -9.54 -17.10
C GLY A 40 -17.00 -8.28 -17.09
N ASN A 41 -17.56 -7.16 -17.55
CA ASN A 41 -16.86 -5.88 -17.63
C ASN A 41 -17.43 -4.79 -16.71
N SER A 42 -18.34 -5.17 -15.81
CA SER A 42 -19.13 -4.23 -15.02
C SER A 42 -19.15 -4.63 -13.55
N THR A 43 -19.36 -3.66 -12.67
CA THR A 43 -19.54 -3.91 -11.24
C THR A 43 -21.02 -4.04 -10.90
N TYR A 44 -21.36 -5.06 -10.11
CA TYR A 44 -22.69 -5.32 -9.60
C TYR A 44 -22.75 -5.09 -8.09
N LEU A 45 -23.86 -4.51 -7.64
CA LEU A 45 -24.29 -4.59 -6.26
C LEU A 45 -24.92 -5.96 -6.00
N MET A 46 -24.35 -6.69 -5.06
CA MET A 46 -24.84 -7.97 -4.57
C MET A 46 -25.50 -7.74 -3.20
N GLN A 47 -26.62 -8.42 -2.94
CA GLN A 47 -27.30 -8.33 -1.64
C GLN A 47 -27.83 -9.70 -1.20
N GLY A 48 -27.64 -10.01 0.08
CA GLY A 48 -28.12 -11.24 0.74
C GLY A 48 -28.16 -11.09 2.26
N SER A 49 -28.35 -12.20 2.97
CA SER A 49 -28.11 -12.25 4.42
C SER A 49 -26.66 -12.64 4.76
N THR A 50 -25.96 -13.29 3.83
CA THR A 50 -24.52 -13.58 3.87
C THR A 50 -23.91 -13.41 2.48
N LEU A 51 -22.60 -13.61 2.38
CA LEU A 51 -21.90 -13.66 1.10
C LEU A 51 -22.42 -14.80 0.21
N ASP A 52 -22.71 -15.96 0.80
CA ASP A 52 -23.06 -17.19 0.10
C ASP A 52 -24.45 -17.19 -0.56
N ASN A 53 -25.34 -16.33 -0.10
CA ASN A 53 -26.73 -16.28 -0.57
C ASN A 53 -27.10 -14.97 -1.25
N ALA A 54 -26.10 -14.13 -1.52
CA ALA A 54 -26.35 -12.86 -2.17
C ALA A 54 -26.71 -13.05 -3.64
N ILE A 55 -27.66 -12.24 -4.10
CA ILE A 55 -28.10 -12.17 -5.49
C ILE A 55 -27.67 -10.83 -6.12
N PRO A 56 -27.44 -10.77 -7.44
CA PRO A 56 -27.20 -9.50 -8.12
C PRO A 56 -28.46 -8.65 -8.09
N ILE A 57 -28.33 -7.40 -7.63
CA ILE A 57 -29.42 -6.44 -7.54
C ILE A 57 -29.39 -5.46 -8.71
N LYS A 58 -28.21 -4.91 -9.01
CA LYS A 58 -28.06 -3.84 -10.00
C LYS A 58 -26.63 -3.75 -10.51
N LYS A 59 -26.45 -3.38 -11.78
CA LYS A 59 -25.17 -2.84 -12.26
C LYS A 59 -24.98 -1.45 -11.70
N VAL A 60 -23.87 -1.21 -11.02
CA VAL A 60 -23.60 0.05 -10.31
C VAL A 60 -22.40 0.81 -10.85
N LEU A 61 -21.59 0.18 -11.71
CA LEU A 61 -20.58 0.85 -12.52
C LEU A 61 -20.44 0.06 -13.83
N VAL A 62 -20.45 0.77 -14.96
CA VAL A 62 -20.37 0.19 -16.30
C VAL A 62 -19.31 0.91 -17.14
N PRO A 63 -18.75 0.24 -18.17
CA PRO A 63 -17.81 0.86 -19.09
C PRO A 63 -18.35 2.11 -19.75
N GLY A 64 -17.43 3.04 -20.03
CA GLY A 64 -17.74 4.27 -20.74
C GLY A 64 -17.97 4.05 -22.24
N THR A 65 -18.21 5.16 -22.92
CA THR A 65 -18.19 5.27 -24.39
C THR A 65 -16.76 5.14 -24.92
N LYS A 66 -16.59 4.93 -26.23
CA LYS A 66 -15.28 4.73 -26.89
C LYS A 66 -14.25 5.85 -26.66
N THR A 67 -14.68 7.05 -26.28
CA THR A 67 -13.79 8.18 -26.01
C THR A 67 -13.32 8.25 -24.55
N GLU A 68 -13.90 7.44 -23.67
CA GLU A 68 -13.54 7.39 -22.25
C GLU A 68 -12.41 6.39 -22.00
N PHE A 69 -11.65 6.62 -20.93
CA PHE A 69 -10.48 5.82 -20.56
C PHE A 69 -10.83 4.43 -19.99
N ASP A 70 -12.12 4.16 -19.78
CA ASP A 70 -12.65 2.92 -19.20
C ASP A 70 -13.72 2.31 -20.12
N ASN A 71 -13.55 2.48 -21.43
CA ASN A 71 -14.51 2.06 -22.45
C ASN A 71 -14.67 0.54 -22.59
N GLY A 72 -13.68 -0.23 -22.15
CA GLY A 72 -13.70 -1.70 -22.22
C GLY A 72 -14.19 -2.36 -20.94
N TYR A 73 -13.84 -1.77 -19.78
CA TYR A 73 -14.00 -2.42 -18.48
C TYR A 73 -14.00 -1.43 -17.31
N THR A 74 -14.85 -1.70 -16.30
CA THR A 74 -14.87 -0.99 -15.02
C THR A 74 -15.10 -1.94 -13.85
N GLY A 75 -14.04 -2.24 -13.10
CA GLY A 75 -14.09 -3.16 -11.95
C GLY A 75 -13.79 -2.47 -10.64
N ILE A 76 -14.82 -2.23 -9.80
CA ILE A 76 -14.60 -1.71 -8.44
C ILE A 76 -13.98 -2.81 -7.59
N THR A 77 -12.81 -2.53 -7.03
CA THR A 77 -12.04 -3.46 -6.22
C THR A 77 -12.10 -3.15 -4.72
N SER A 78 -12.35 -1.88 -4.39
CA SER A 78 -12.26 -1.37 -3.03
C SER A 78 -13.11 -0.12 -2.85
N THR A 79 -13.61 0.06 -1.63
CA THR A 79 -14.41 1.21 -1.26
C THR A 79 -13.97 1.76 0.09
N VAL A 80 -14.05 3.08 0.25
CA VAL A 80 -13.70 3.78 1.50
C VAL A 80 -14.71 4.90 1.71
N TYR A 81 -15.15 5.12 2.94
CA TYR A 81 -15.94 6.30 3.28
C TYR A 81 -15.04 7.54 3.34
N ASP A 82 -15.52 8.68 2.84
CA ASP A 82 -14.77 9.93 2.95
C ASP A 82 -14.53 10.36 4.41
N ASN A 83 -13.67 11.36 4.64
CA ASN A 83 -13.27 11.81 5.98
C ASN A 83 -14.42 12.20 6.92
N LYS A 84 -15.64 12.38 6.39
CA LYS A 84 -16.84 12.72 7.17
C LYS A 84 -17.84 11.57 7.27
N GLY A 85 -17.51 10.40 6.74
CA GLY A 85 -18.39 9.23 6.70
C GLY A 85 -19.62 9.41 5.79
N LYS A 86 -19.67 10.46 4.98
CA LYS A 86 -20.90 10.87 4.28
C LYS A 86 -21.03 10.27 2.89
N ARG A 87 -19.90 10.01 2.23
CA ARG A 87 -19.88 9.52 0.84
C ARG A 87 -19.03 8.27 0.75
N LEU A 88 -19.57 7.26 0.08
CA LEU A 88 -18.83 6.05 -0.25
C LEU A 88 -18.05 6.28 -1.54
N LEU A 89 -16.73 6.25 -1.42
CA LEU A 89 -15.79 6.35 -2.53
C LEU A 89 -15.49 4.93 -3.02
N ALA A 90 -15.47 4.72 -4.32
CA ALA A 90 -15.03 3.50 -4.97
C ALA A 90 -13.78 3.76 -5.80
N PHE A 91 -12.87 2.81 -5.78
CA PHE A 91 -11.68 2.81 -6.62
C PHE A 91 -11.73 1.59 -7.53
N TYR A 92 -11.43 1.79 -8.80
CA TYR A 92 -11.71 0.78 -9.82
C TYR A 92 -10.59 0.65 -10.84
N HIS A 93 -10.38 -0.59 -11.27
CA HIS A 93 -9.58 -0.94 -12.44
C HIS A 93 -10.34 -0.52 -13.70
N ALA A 94 -9.66 0.20 -14.58
CA ALA A 94 -10.22 0.76 -15.80
C ALA A 94 -9.42 0.30 -17.02
N GLU A 95 -10.13 -0.19 -18.04
CA GLU A 95 -9.51 -0.61 -19.29
C GLU A 95 -10.00 0.20 -20.49
N ASP A 96 -9.04 0.69 -21.26
CA ASP A 96 -9.26 1.26 -22.58
C ASP A 96 -8.83 0.26 -23.66
N HIS A 97 -9.79 -0.25 -24.42
CA HIS A 97 -9.58 -1.26 -25.46
C HIS A 97 -9.28 -0.65 -26.84
N VAL A 98 -9.51 0.65 -27.05
CA VAL A 98 -9.45 1.28 -28.37
C VAL A 98 -8.03 1.25 -28.93
N GLY A 99 -7.79 0.52 -30.01
CA GLY A 99 -6.46 0.43 -30.64
C GLY A 99 -5.47 -0.47 -29.90
N MET A 100 -5.92 -1.22 -28.88
CA MET A 100 -5.11 -2.26 -28.25
C MET A 100 -5.24 -3.57 -29.03
N PRO A 101 -4.17 -4.36 -29.21
CA PRO A 101 -4.27 -5.65 -29.87
C PRO A 101 -4.91 -6.70 -28.95
N LYS A 102 -5.41 -7.79 -29.51
CA LYS A 102 -5.83 -8.96 -28.74
C LYS A 102 -4.64 -9.61 -28.05
N VAL A 103 -4.87 -10.27 -26.92
CA VAL A 103 -3.76 -10.88 -26.17
C VAL A 103 -3.17 -12.06 -26.91
N SER A 104 -1.84 -12.16 -26.86
CA SER A 104 -1.05 -13.15 -27.59
C SER A 104 -1.39 -14.60 -27.25
N TYR A 105 -1.73 -14.87 -25.99
CA TYR A 105 -2.02 -16.21 -25.48
C TYR A 105 -3.48 -16.65 -25.63
N ASN A 106 -4.39 -15.73 -25.96
CA ASN A 106 -5.81 -16.01 -26.10
C ASN A 106 -6.49 -14.97 -27.01
N LYS A 107 -6.74 -15.35 -28.27
CA LYS A 107 -7.32 -14.44 -29.28
C LYS A 107 -8.77 -14.03 -29.00
N ASP A 108 -9.44 -14.61 -28.02
CA ASP A 108 -10.79 -14.20 -27.62
C ASP A 108 -10.77 -13.04 -26.61
N ILE A 109 -9.61 -12.76 -26.01
CA ILE A 109 -9.44 -11.71 -25.02
C ILE A 109 -8.85 -10.45 -25.68
N GLN A 110 -9.54 -9.34 -25.51
CA GLN A 110 -9.13 -8.02 -25.97
C GLN A 110 -8.06 -7.47 -25.02
N GLY A 111 -6.91 -7.04 -25.55
CA GLY A 111 -5.90 -6.32 -24.78
C GLY A 111 -6.38 -4.93 -24.39
N ALA A 112 -5.69 -4.31 -23.44
CA ALA A 112 -6.15 -3.12 -22.76
C ALA A 112 -5.01 -2.22 -22.30
N TYR A 113 -5.25 -0.91 -22.37
CA TYR A 113 -4.46 0.09 -21.68
C TYR A 113 -5.11 0.43 -20.34
N TRP A 114 -4.39 0.15 -19.26
CA TRP A 114 -4.90 0.19 -17.91
C TRP A 114 -4.65 1.53 -17.23
N SER A 115 -5.65 1.96 -16.46
CA SER A 115 -5.51 3.03 -15.49
C SER A 115 -6.40 2.75 -14.29
N ILE A 116 -6.32 3.60 -13.26
CA ILE A 116 -7.15 3.46 -12.07
C ILE A 116 -8.07 4.67 -11.95
N GLY A 117 -9.36 4.38 -11.88
CA GLY A 117 -10.42 5.38 -11.71
C GLY A 117 -10.91 5.48 -10.28
N MET A 118 -11.62 6.58 -10.02
CA MET A 118 -12.41 6.77 -8.81
C MET A 118 -13.85 7.07 -9.19
N ALA A 119 -14.79 6.56 -8.41
CA ALA A 119 -16.20 6.90 -8.51
C ALA A 119 -16.79 7.16 -7.11
N VAL A 120 -17.93 7.85 -7.04
CA VAL A 120 -18.62 8.17 -5.78
C VAL A 120 -20.04 7.65 -5.87
N LEU A 121 -20.50 6.95 -4.83
CA LEU A 121 -21.87 6.47 -4.75
C LEU A 121 -22.84 7.67 -4.77
N ASN A 122 -23.74 7.68 -5.75
CA ASN A 122 -24.90 8.55 -5.74
C ASN A 122 -25.98 7.88 -4.85
N ALA A 123 -26.33 8.54 -3.75
CA ALA A 123 -27.25 8.01 -2.76
C ALA A 123 -28.68 7.83 -3.31
N ASP A 124 -29.09 8.65 -4.27
CA ASP A 124 -30.45 8.62 -4.82
C ASP A 124 -30.62 7.44 -5.78
N SER A 125 -29.61 7.15 -6.59
CA SER A 125 -29.68 6.12 -7.64
C SER A 125 -29.07 4.77 -7.25
N ASN A 126 -28.28 4.74 -6.17
CA ASN A 126 -27.42 3.61 -5.77
C ASN A 126 -26.49 3.15 -6.92
N VAL A 127 -26.00 4.10 -7.71
CA VAL A 127 -25.03 3.90 -8.81
C VAL A 127 -23.82 4.79 -8.54
N PHE A 128 -22.64 4.31 -8.93
CA PHE A 128 -21.40 5.07 -8.78
C PHE A 128 -21.20 6.05 -9.94
N MET A 129 -20.99 7.32 -9.60
CA MET A 129 -20.68 8.38 -10.55
C MET A 129 -19.17 8.50 -10.71
N LYS A 130 -18.67 8.32 -11.93
CA LYS A 130 -17.25 8.41 -12.25
C LYS A 130 -16.71 9.81 -11.92
N SER A 131 -15.58 9.85 -11.23
CA SER A 131 -14.84 11.06 -10.87
C SER A 131 -13.61 11.27 -11.75
N GLY A 132 -13.19 10.24 -12.51
CA GLY A 132 -12.06 10.26 -13.44
C GLY A 132 -10.85 9.46 -12.96
N GLN A 133 -9.76 9.52 -13.73
CA GLN A 133 -8.52 8.79 -13.46
C GLN A 133 -7.76 9.38 -12.27
N ILE A 134 -7.46 8.53 -11.29
CA ILE A 134 -6.64 8.90 -10.13
C ILE A 134 -5.16 8.53 -10.32
N LEU A 135 -4.89 7.40 -10.98
CA LEU A 135 -3.55 6.96 -11.31
C LEU A 135 -3.47 6.64 -12.80
N ILE A 136 -2.42 7.15 -13.47
CA ILE A 136 -2.12 6.91 -14.88
C ILE A 136 -0.67 6.43 -15.00
N PRO A 137 -0.37 5.47 -15.90
CA PRO A 137 0.99 4.99 -16.12
C PRO A 137 1.98 6.09 -16.47
N SER A 138 3.26 5.88 -16.20
CA SER A 138 4.34 6.81 -16.60
C SER A 138 4.58 6.84 -18.11
N VAL A 139 4.10 5.82 -18.85
CA VAL A 139 4.21 5.69 -20.31
C VAL A 139 2.84 5.87 -20.94
N LYS A 140 2.74 6.71 -21.98
CA LYS A 140 1.46 7.01 -22.65
C LYS A 140 1.08 5.89 -23.61
N LYS A 141 -0.22 5.69 -23.80
CA LYS A 141 -0.80 4.65 -24.66
C LYS A 141 -0.19 4.55 -26.07
N PRO A 142 0.08 5.63 -26.83
CA PRO A 142 0.68 5.49 -28.16
C PRO A 142 2.10 4.90 -28.14
N ASP A 143 2.78 4.96 -27.00
CA ASP A 143 4.18 4.57 -26.85
C ASP A 143 4.34 3.13 -26.31
N VAL A 144 3.22 2.42 -26.10
CA VAL A 144 3.21 1.07 -25.53
C VAL A 144 3.11 0.00 -26.63
N THR A 145 3.76 -1.16 -26.46
CA THR A 145 3.99 -2.13 -27.57
C THR A 145 3.43 -3.56 -27.38
N HIS A 146 2.74 -3.83 -26.27
CA HIS A 146 2.13 -5.09 -25.87
C HIS A 146 0.60 -4.97 -25.70
N ASP A 147 -0.05 -6.13 -25.58
CA ASP A 147 -1.50 -6.31 -25.45
C ASP A 147 -2.12 -5.73 -24.16
N HIS A 148 -1.66 -6.14 -22.98
CA HIS A 148 -2.04 -5.56 -21.69
C HIS A 148 -0.90 -4.74 -21.12
N GLN A 149 -1.15 -3.46 -20.84
CA GLN A 149 -0.16 -2.55 -20.28
C GLN A 149 -0.78 -1.44 -19.46
N GLY A 150 0.02 -0.88 -18.56
CA GLY A 150 -0.35 0.26 -17.74
C GLY A 150 -0.42 -0.12 -16.27
N ILE A 151 -1.29 0.53 -15.52
CA ILE A 151 -1.45 0.31 -14.08
C ILE A 151 -2.90 0.03 -13.76
N GLY A 152 -3.13 -1.04 -13.01
CA GLY A 152 -4.46 -1.64 -12.82
C GLY A 152 -4.54 -2.45 -11.53
N ASP A 153 -5.57 -3.29 -11.42
CA ASP A 153 -5.88 -4.14 -10.25
C ASP A 153 -5.54 -3.44 -8.92
N VAL A 154 -6.32 -2.41 -8.56
CA VAL A 154 -6.00 -1.60 -7.40
C VAL A 154 -6.59 -2.20 -6.12
N CYS A 155 -5.95 -2.03 -4.97
CA CYS A 155 -6.59 -2.16 -3.68
C CYS A 155 -6.31 -0.90 -2.86
N VAL A 156 -7.38 -0.17 -2.52
CA VAL A 156 -7.30 1.04 -1.70
C VAL A 156 -7.77 0.76 -0.28
N ILE A 157 -6.91 1.07 0.69
CA ILE A 157 -7.22 0.97 2.12
C ILE A 157 -6.84 2.27 2.83
N THR A 158 -7.39 2.47 4.03
CA THR A 158 -6.86 3.47 4.97
C THR A 158 -5.60 2.92 5.65
N ASP A 159 -4.58 3.76 5.81
CA ASP A 159 -3.42 3.39 6.62
C ASP A 159 -3.80 3.22 8.10
N SER A 160 -2.90 2.60 8.87
CA SER A 160 -3.12 2.31 10.29
C SER A 160 -3.36 3.56 11.15
N SER A 161 -2.90 4.74 10.71
CA SER A 161 -3.12 6.01 11.41
C SER A 161 -4.38 6.77 10.99
N ASN A 162 -5.12 6.28 9.99
CA ASN A 162 -6.24 7.00 9.35
C ASN A 162 -5.85 8.41 8.88
N THR A 163 -4.64 8.58 8.36
CA THR A 163 -4.16 9.83 7.77
C THR A 163 -4.21 9.77 6.24
N TYR A 164 -3.89 8.61 5.68
CA TYR A 164 -3.69 8.40 4.25
C TYR A 164 -4.56 7.26 3.72
N LEU A 165 -5.00 7.43 2.48
CA LEU A 165 -5.41 6.33 1.63
C LEU A 165 -4.15 5.75 0.98
N TYR A 166 -3.97 4.45 1.08
CA TYR A 166 -2.94 3.69 0.38
C TYR A 166 -3.57 2.91 -0.75
N ALA A 167 -3.07 3.12 -1.97
CA ALA A 167 -3.43 2.35 -3.16
C ALA A 167 -2.26 1.44 -3.52
N TYR A 168 -2.47 0.14 -3.46
CA TYR A 168 -1.57 -0.87 -4.01
C TYR A 168 -2.09 -1.27 -5.38
N PHE A 169 -1.24 -1.34 -6.40
CA PHE A 169 -1.70 -1.60 -7.76
C PHE A 169 -0.70 -2.45 -8.54
N THR A 170 -1.22 -3.20 -9.51
CA THR A 170 -0.38 -3.83 -10.54
C THR A 170 0.23 -2.76 -11.42
N ASP A 171 1.56 -2.79 -11.57
CA ASP A 171 2.29 -2.08 -12.61
C ASP A 171 2.73 -3.07 -13.69
N LEU A 172 2.05 -2.97 -14.83
CA LEU A 172 2.34 -3.69 -16.07
C LEU A 172 2.88 -2.73 -17.14
N THR A 173 3.48 -1.61 -16.75
CA THR A 173 4.08 -0.64 -17.67
C THR A 173 5.39 -1.19 -18.22
N ARG A 174 5.33 -1.87 -19.38
CA ARG A 174 6.49 -2.50 -20.01
C ARG A 174 7.27 -1.48 -20.87
N LYS A 175 8.29 -0.83 -20.29
CA LYS A 175 9.31 -0.10 -21.07
C LYS A 175 10.17 -1.11 -21.87
N GLN A 176 10.77 -0.72 -23.00
CA GLN A 176 11.69 -1.59 -23.79
C GLN A 176 12.68 -2.33 -22.85
N GLY A 177 12.84 -3.65 -23.03
CA GLY A 177 13.68 -4.50 -22.18
C GLY A 177 12.96 -5.25 -21.04
N SER A 178 11.68 -5.60 -21.21
CA SER A 178 10.87 -6.57 -20.44
C SER A 178 11.16 -6.66 -18.93
N LYS A 179 10.65 -5.70 -18.16
CA LYS A 179 10.56 -5.87 -16.70
C LYS A 179 9.30 -6.70 -16.36
N PRO A 180 9.36 -7.61 -15.37
CA PRO A 180 8.19 -8.32 -14.89
C PRO A 180 7.17 -7.36 -14.29
N ALA A 181 5.89 -7.74 -14.28
CA ALA A 181 4.86 -7.03 -13.54
C ALA A 181 5.16 -7.03 -12.04
N LYS A 182 4.87 -5.90 -11.39
CA LYS A 182 5.16 -5.68 -9.97
C LYS A 182 3.98 -5.01 -9.29
N ILE A 183 4.02 -4.97 -7.97
CA ILE A 183 3.05 -4.18 -7.21
C ILE A 183 3.67 -2.84 -6.81
N GLY A 184 3.11 -1.77 -7.37
CA GLY A 184 3.39 -0.39 -7.01
C GLY A 184 2.50 0.08 -5.87
N MET A 185 2.78 1.30 -5.41
CA MET A 185 2.00 1.95 -4.36
C MET A 185 1.85 3.44 -4.63
N ALA A 186 0.71 4.00 -4.23
CA ALA A 186 0.49 5.44 -4.16
C ALA A 186 -0.25 5.79 -2.87
N ARG A 187 -0.15 7.04 -2.44
CA ARG A 187 -0.94 7.56 -1.32
C ARG A 187 -1.64 8.86 -1.65
N SER A 188 -2.78 9.10 -1.00
CA SER A 188 -3.46 10.37 -0.96
C SER A 188 -3.84 10.68 0.48
N LYS A 189 -3.82 11.96 0.90
CA LYS A 189 -4.36 12.32 2.22
C LYS A 189 -5.85 12.03 2.25
N ILE A 190 -6.36 11.42 3.32
CA ILE A 190 -7.81 11.18 3.48
C ILE A 190 -8.59 12.49 3.37
N ALA A 191 -8.03 13.59 3.89
CA ALA A 191 -8.60 14.93 3.78
C ALA A 191 -8.76 15.42 2.33
N ALA A 192 -7.94 14.93 1.39
CA ALA A 192 -8.07 15.23 -0.04
C ALA A 192 -9.14 14.37 -0.74
N GLY A 193 -9.71 13.38 -0.03
CA GLY A 193 -10.83 12.57 -0.49
C GLY A 193 -10.53 11.67 -1.67
N GLY A 194 -9.26 11.29 -1.88
CA GLY A 194 -8.85 10.38 -2.96
C GLY A 194 -9.11 10.90 -4.38
N ARG A 195 -9.34 12.21 -4.55
CA ARG A 195 -9.71 12.80 -5.85
C ARG A 195 -8.59 12.71 -6.89
N PRO A 196 -8.91 12.75 -8.20
CA PRO A 196 -7.91 12.93 -9.25
C PRO A 196 -6.96 14.09 -8.93
N GLY A 197 -5.66 13.85 -9.09
CA GLY A 197 -4.61 14.83 -8.79
C GLY A 197 -4.18 14.92 -7.32
N SER A 198 -4.85 14.24 -6.39
CA SER A 198 -4.46 14.20 -4.97
C SER A 198 -3.47 13.09 -4.60
N TRP A 199 -3.17 12.22 -5.56
CA TRP A 199 -2.36 11.03 -5.35
C TRP A 199 -0.90 11.27 -5.68
N TYR A 200 -0.03 10.66 -4.89
CA TYR A 200 1.40 10.61 -5.13
C TYR A 200 1.89 9.15 -5.13
N LYS A 201 2.58 8.73 -6.18
CA LYS A 201 3.18 7.40 -6.28
C LYS A 201 4.43 7.32 -5.43
N PHE A 202 4.66 6.13 -4.88
CA PHE A 202 5.91 5.79 -4.22
C PHE A 202 7.00 5.63 -5.29
N HIS A 203 8.08 6.37 -5.12
CA HIS A 203 9.25 6.31 -6.00
C HIS A 203 10.51 6.64 -5.19
N ASN A 204 11.56 5.83 -5.37
CA ASN A 204 12.87 6.01 -4.73
C ASN A 204 12.80 6.27 -3.20
N GLY A 205 11.95 5.51 -2.49
CA GLY A 205 11.88 5.59 -1.03
C GLY A 205 10.99 6.71 -0.49
N GLY A 206 10.09 7.30 -1.29
CA GLY A 206 9.10 8.26 -0.80
C GLY A 206 7.94 8.48 -1.78
N PHE A 207 6.89 9.16 -1.33
CA PHE A 207 5.73 9.50 -2.15
C PHE A 207 5.88 10.86 -2.81
N THR A 208 6.73 10.95 -3.84
CA THR A 208 7.14 12.22 -4.46
C THR A 208 6.54 12.43 -5.86
N GLU A 209 6.19 11.35 -6.55
CA GLU A 209 5.77 11.39 -7.95
C GLU A 209 4.27 11.58 -8.08
N LYS A 210 3.81 12.34 -9.07
CA LYS A 210 2.36 12.55 -9.26
C LYS A 210 1.67 11.24 -9.64
N GLY A 211 0.48 11.01 -9.09
CA GLY A 211 -0.38 9.86 -9.41
C GLY A 211 -0.63 9.66 -10.91
N ARG A 212 -0.70 10.77 -11.66
CA ARG A 212 -0.93 10.77 -13.10
C ARG A 212 0.39 11.02 -13.83
N GLY A 213 0.93 9.99 -14.48
CA GLY A 213 2.13 10.09 -15.32
C GLY A 213 3.46 10.14 -14.56
N GLY A 214 3.47 10.27 -13.24
CA GLY A 214 4.69 10.19 -12.43
C GLY A 214 5.28 8.78 -12.43
N MET A 215 6.56 8.68 -12.08
CA MET A 215 7.29 7.42 -11.99
C MET A 215 6.87 6.62 -10.75
N GLU A 216 7.14 5.31 -10.77
CA GLU A 216 6.88 4.41 -9.66
C GLU A 216 8.10 3.53 -9.33
N SER A 217 8.25 3.21 -8.05
CA SER A 217 9.09 2.11 -7.57
C SER A 217 8.17 1.05 -6.96
N PRO A 218 8.43 -0.24 -7.22
CA PRO A 218 7.65 -1.33 -6.63
C PRO A 218 7.85 -1.42 -5.11
N VAL A 219 6.81 -1.85 -4.40
CA VAL A 219 6.86 -2.17 -2.96
C VAL A 219 6.80 -3.68 -2.71
N VAL A 220 6.33 -4.46 -3.69
CA VAL A 220 6.44 -5.92 -3.69
C VAL A 220 7.06 -6.37 -5.00
N PHE A 221 8.05 -7.25 -4.89
CA PHE A 221 8.73 -7.86 -6.02
C PHE A 221 8.24 -9.31 -6.20
N PRO A 222 8.35 -9.85 -7.42
CA PRO A 222 8.18 -11.28 -7.63
C PRO A 222 9.18 -12.08 -6.76
N PRO A 223 8.81 -13.30 -6.31
CA PRO A 223 9.73 -14.21 -5.64
C PRO A 223 11.09 -14.30 -6.33
N ALA A 224 12.18 -14.21 -5.56
CA ALA A 224 13.54 -14.16 -6.13
C ALA A 224 14.01 -15.52 -6.66
N SER A 225 13.38 -16.60 -6.20
CA SER A 225 13.76 -17.98 -6.51
C SER A 225 13.43 -18.43 -7.94
N PHE A 226 12.63 -17.68 -8.70
CA PHE A 226 12.33 -17.98 -10.10
C PHE A 226 11.76 -16.75 -10.84
N PRO A 227 11.95 -16.64 -12.16
CA PRO A 227 11.35 -15.56 -12.95
C PRO A 227 9.82 -15.64 -12.92
N CYS A 228 9.18 -14.57 -12.48
CA CYS A 228 7.73 -14.47 -12.42
C CYS A 228 7.26 -13.01 -12.36
N ASP A 229 5.95 -12.84 -12.53
CA ASP A 229 5.22 -11.60 -12.32
C ASP A 229 4.44 -11.65 -11.02
N VAL A 230 4.23 -10.49 -10.40
CA VAL A 230 3.32 -10.32 -9.26
C VAL A 230 2.32 -9.20 -9.52
N TYR A 231 1.02 -9.49 -9.32
CA TYR A 231 -0.09 -8.60 -9.67
C TYR A 231 -1.36 -8.93 -8.88
N ALA A 232 -2.45 -8.21 -9.16
CA ALA A 232 -3.74 -8.30 -8.50
C ALA A 232 -3.64 -8.27 -6.96
N PRO A 233 -3.03 -7.22 -6.38
CA PRO A 233 -2.93 -7.09 -4.93
C PRO A 233 -4.32 -6.89 -4.30
N HIS A 234 -4.58 -7.63 -3.22
CA HIS A 234 -5.59 -7.26 -2.23
C HIS A 234 -4.94 -7.15 -0.86
N VAL A 235 -5.05 -5.97 -0.25
CA VAL A 235 -4.44 -5.65 1.04
C VAL A 235 -5.51 -5.41 2.09
N THR A 236 -5.26 -5.90 3.30
CA THR A 236 -6.03 -5.55 4.49
C THR A 236 -5.08 -5.23 5.64
N TYR A 237 -5.41 -4.19 6.42
CA TYR A 237 -4.76 -3.95 7.71
C TYR A 237 -5.58 -4.61 8.82
N ILE A 238 -5.00 -5.58 9.52
CA ILE A 238 -5.63 -6.28 10.63
C ILE A 238 -5.19 -5.58 11.92
N ARG A 239 -6.07 -4.76 12.49
CA ARG A 239 -5.76 -3.87 13.62
C ARG A 239 -5.28 -4.64 14.85
N GLU A 240 -5.95 -5.75 15.17
CA GLU A 240 -5.67 -6.57 16.34
C GLU A 240 -4.30 -7.24 16.24
N LEU A 241 -3.87 -7.60 15.03
CA LEU A 241 -2.53 -8.13 14.77
C LEU A 241 -1.47 -7.02 14.61
N ASN A 242 -1.90 -5.77 14.42
CA ASN A 242 -1.06 -4.67 13.98
C ASN A 242 -0.21 -5.04 12.74
N LYS A 243 -0.85 -5.66 11.73
CA LYS A 243 -0.16 -6.12 10.51
C LYS A 243 -0.97 -5.81 9.27
N TYR A 244 -0.27 -5.37 8.23
CA TYR A 244 -0.77 -5.42 6.87
C TYR A 244 -0.59 -6.83 6.32
N VAL A 245 -1.62 -7.33 5.65
CA VAL A 245 -1.62 -8.63 4.98
C VAL A 245 -2.04 -8.41 3.54
N MET A 246 -1.24 -8.91 2.61
CA MET A 246 -1.55 -8.88 1.19
C MET A 246 -1.72 -10.31 0.69
N VAL A 247 -2.70 -10.51 -0.18
CA VAL A 247 -2.74 -11.62 -1.14
C VAL A 247 -2.59 -11.07 -2.54
N CYS A 248 -1.91 -11.81 -3.41
CA CYS A 248 -1.65 -11.41 -4.79
C CYS A 248 -1.52 -12.65 -5.68
N ASN A 249 -1.57 -12.46 -6.98
CA ASN A 249 -1.25 -13.49 -7.96
C ASN A 249 0.24 -13.48 -8.30
N VAL A 250 0.81 -14.68 -8.45
CA VAL A 250 2.16 -14.90 -9.02
C VAL A 250 2.02 -15.72 -10.28
N MET A 251 2.48 -15.19 -11.41
CA MET A 251 2.44 -15.85 -12.72
C MET A 251 3.84 -16.19 -13.22
N VAL A 252 3.96 -17.38 -13.78
CA VAL A 252 5.17 -17.90 -14.40
C VAL A 252 4.89 -18.07 -15.89
N TYR A 253 5.76 -17.54 -16.76
CA TYR A 253 5.52 -17.45 -18.21
C TYR A 253 5.85 -18.70 -19.00
N SER A 254 6.79 -19.55 -18.56
CA SER A 254 7.25 -20.71 -19.34
C SER A 254 6.56 -22.00 -18.88
N ASP A 255 5.55 -22.41 -19.64
CA ASP A 255 4.95 -23.75 -19.57
C ASP A 255 5.91 -24.87 -20.02
N GLN A 256 7.03 -24.51 -20.68
CA GLN A 256 8.05 -25.46 -21.14
C GLN A 256 8.73 -26.18 -19.97
N GLU A 257 8.78 -25.54 -18.79
CA GLU A 257 9.23 -26.18 -17.56
C GLU A 257 8.01 -26.48 -16.68
N LYS A 258 7.43 -27.67 -16.87
CA LYS A 258 6.27 -28.13 -16.08
C LYS A 258 6.45 -27.95 -14.56
N GLN A 259 7.70 -28.01 -14.06
CA GLN A 259 8.06 -27.76 -12.67
C GLN A 259 7.88 -26.29 -12.23
N LEU A 260 8.02 -25.32 -13.13
CA LEU A 260 7.83 -23.90 -12.84
C LEU A 260 6.36 -23.49 -12.91
N ALA A 261 5.57 -24.08 -13.82
CA ALA A 261 4.12 -23.79 -13.93
C ALA A 261 3.35 -24.11 -12.64
N GLU A 262 3.80 -25.11 -11.86
CA GLU A 262 3.23 -25.47 -10.56
C GLU A 262 3.53 -24.44 -9.45
N LYS A 263 4.46 -23.51 -9.68
CA LYS A 263 4.77 -22.39 -8.78
C LYS A 263 3.84 -21.19 -8.97
N GLY A 264 2.99 -21.18 -10.01
CA GLY A 264 1.99 -20.13 -10.18
C GLY A 264 0.86 -20.21 -9.15
N GLY A 265 0.17 -19.10 -8.91
CA GLY A 265 -1.11 -19.11 -8.22
C GLY A 265 -1.34 -17.89 -7.33
N ILE A 266 -1.89 -18.13 -6.13
CA ILE A 266 -2.17 -17.12 -5.12
C ILE A 266 -1.11 -17.19 -4.03
N TYR A 267 -0.53 -16.04 -3.71
CA TYR A 267 0.53 -15.86 -2.72
C TYR A 267 0.08 -14.88 -1.64
N PHE A 268 0.79 -14.88 -0.51
CA PHE A 268 0.57 -13.92 0.57
C PHE A 268 1.90 -13.36 1.13
N CYS A 269 1.86 -12.13 1.61
CA CYS A 269 2.96 -11.48 2.33
C CYS A 269 2.45 -10.54 3.42
N PHE A 270 3.36 -10.08 4.28
CA PHE A 270 3.05 -9.20 5.41
C PHE A 270 3.88 -7.92 5.36
N SER A 271 3.37 -6.88 6.01
CA SER A 271 4.12 -5.66 6.29
C SER A 271 3.73 -5.07 7.65
N ASP A 272 4.70 -4.43 8.31
CA ASP A 272 4.49 -3.66 9.55
C ASP A 272 4.07 -2.21 9.29
N ASP A 273 4.53 -1.64 8.18
CA ASP A 273 4.36 -0.21 7.85
C ASP A 273 3.54 0.03 6.57
N GLY A 274 3.19 -1.05 5.86
CA GLY A 274 2.47 -1.02 4.59
C GLY A 274 3.37 -0.71 3.39
N ILE A 275 4.67 -0.53 3.57
CA ILE A 275 5.63 -0.17 2.51
C ILE A 275 6.65 -1.29 2.33
N ASN A 276 7.20 -1.80 3.43
CA ASN A 276 8.20 -2.85 3.44
C ASN A 276 7.52 -4.21 3.62
N TRP A 277 7.47 -4.99 2.53
CA TRP A 277 6.79 -6.28 2.50
C TRP A 277 7.77 -7.44 2.59
N THR A 278 7.37 -8.50 3.30
CA THR A 278 8.08 -9.79 3.23
C THR A 278 7.96 -10.39 1.85
N GLU A 279 8.89 -11.27 1.46
CA GLU A 279 8.77 -12.03 0.22
C GLU A 279 7.42 -12.81 0.18
N PRO A 280 6.68 -12.77 -0.95
CA PRO A 280 5.45 -13.52 -1.12
C PRO A 280 5.65 -15.03 -0.97
N LYS A 281 4.75 -15.69 -0.23
CA LYS A 281 4.73 -17.14 -0.03
C LYS A 281 3.49 -17.76 -0.66
N SER A 282 3.65 -18.93 -1.29
CA SER A 282 2.54 -19.62 -1.97
C SER A 282 1.44 -20.01 -0.98
N LEU A 283 0.18 -19.86 -1.40
CA LEU A 283 -1.02 -20.21 -0.63
C LEU A 283 -1.91 -21.19 -1.40
N VAL A 284 -2.14 -20.93 -2.68
CA VAL A 284 -2.94 -21.78 -3.57
C VAL A 284 -2.25 -21.89 -4.91
N THR A 285 -1.90 -23.09 -5.35
CA THR A 285 -1.28 -23.30 -6.66
C THR A 285 -2.32 -23.30 -7.79
N GLY A 286 -1.94 -22.80 -8.95
CA GLY A 286 -2.75 -22.82 -10.17
C GLY A 286 -2.32 -21.76 -11.17
N HIS A 287 -2.99 -21.71 -12.33
CA HIS A 287 -2.64 -20.74 -13.36
C HIS A 287 -3.45 -19.45 -13.15
N PRO A 288 -2.81 -18.29 -12.96
CA PRO A 288 -3.54 -17.05 -12.69
C PRO A 288 -3.96 -16.28 -13.95
N VAL A 289 -3.80 -16.90 -15.13
CA VAL A 289 -4.26 -16.38 -16.42
C VAL A 289 -5.15 -17.42 -17.11
N PRO A 290 -6.25 -16.99 -17.78
CA PRO A 290 -7.21 -17.88 -18.45
C PRO A 290 -6.64 -18.54 -19.73
N TYR A 291 -5.85 -19.59 -19.55
CA TYR A 291 -5.39 -20.46 -20.62
C TYR A 291 -6.37 -21.60 -20.87
N GLN A 292 -6.65 -21.87 -22.15
CA GLN A 292 -7.55 -22.94 -22.56
C GLN A 292 -7.10 -24.31 -21.99
N GLY A 293 -8.04 -25.02 -21.37
CA GLY A 293 -7.84 -26.33 -20.74
C GLY A 293 -7.10 -26.32 -19.41
N ARG A 294 -6.57 -25.17 -18.96
CA ARG A 294 -5.81 -25.07 -17.71
C ARG A 294 -6.69 -24.73 -16.51
N LYS A 295 -6.22 -25.10 -15.32
CA LYS A 295 -6.81 -24.66 -14.05
C LYS A 295 -6.55 -23.17 -13.86
N TYR A 296 -7.60 -22.39 -13.66
CA TYR A 296 -7.52 -20.96 -13.39
C TYR A 296 -7.72 -20.63 -11.91
N VAL A 297 -6.86 -19.76 -11.35
CA VAL A 297 -6.99 -19.18 -10.00
C VAL A 297 -6.57 -17.70 -10.01
N GLY A 298 -7.51 -16.77 -9.87
CA GLY A 298 -7.25 -15.33 -10.02
C GLY A 298 -7.95 -14.44 -9.00
N HIS A 299 -7.57 -13.17 -8.96
CA HIS A 299 -8.23 -12.09 -8.21
C HIS A 299 -8.49 -12.44 -6.73
N PRO A 300 -7.44 -12.74 -5.94
CA PRO A 300 -7.59 -13.15 -4.56
C PRO A 300 -8.07 -12.00 -3.68
N HIS A 301 -8.92 -12.32 -2.70
CA HIS A 301 -9.46 -11.38 -1.73
C HIS A 301 -9.47 -12.01 -0.34
N LEU A 302 -9.05 -11.25 0.67
CA LEU A 302 -9.14 -11.67 2.07
C LEU A 302 -10.33 -11.01 2.76
N LEU A 303 -11.29 -11.82 3.18
CA LEU A 303 -12.38 -11.38 4.05
C LEU A 303 -12.08 -11.85 5.48
N ILE A 304 -11.56 -10.94 6.30
CA ILE A 304 -11.30 -11.21 7.72
C ILE A 304 -12.59 -11.04 8.52
N THR A 305 -12.94 -12.05 9.31
CA THR A 305 -14.20 -12.08 10.08
C THR A 305 -13.99 -11.98 11.58
N ARG A 306 -12.84 -12.46 12.07
CA ARG A 306 -12.46 -12.43 13.48
C ARG A 306 -10.96 -12.20 13.59
N ALA A 307 -10.56 -11.42 14.58
CA ALA A 307 -9.16 -11.23 14.91
C ALA A 307 -8.98 -11.03 16.41
N THR A 308 -7.84 -11.48 16.91
CA THR A 308 -7.32 -11.30 18.27
C THR A 308 -5.89 -10.79 18.15
N ALA A 309 -5.21 -10.53 19.27
CA ALA A 309 -3.83 -10.06 19.28
C ALA A 309 -2.82 -11.01 18.60
N ASN A 310 -3.15 -12.30 18.50
CA ASN A 310 -2.21 -13.33 18.01
C ASN A 310 -2.76 -14.12 16.82
N GLN A 311 -4.05 -14.00 16.50
CA GLN A 311 -4.66 -14.79 15.44
C GLN A 311 -5.79 -14.04 14.75
N ALA A 312 -5.91 -14.18 13.43
CA ALA A 312 -7.06 -13.77 12.64
C ALA A 312 -7.61 -14.92 11.80
N SER A 313 -8.92 -14.93 11.57
CA SER A 313 -9.60 -15.94 10.77
C SER A 313 -10.67 -15.33 9.87
N GLY A 314 -10.94 -16.01 8.77
CA GLY A 314 -11.86 -15.54 7.73
C GLY A 314 -11.84 -16.46 6.52
N CYS A 315 -11.95 -15.89 5.34
CA CYS A 315 -11.83 -16.65 4.10
C CYS A 315 -11.00 -15.94 3.03
N LEU A 316 -10.29 -16.75 2.26
CA LEU A 316 -9.75 -16.39 0.96
C LEU A 316 -10.85 -16.61 -0.08
N LEU A 317 -11.24 -15.54 -0.78
CA LEU A 317 -12.12 -15.58 -1.95
C LEU A 317 -11.27 -15.41 -3.20
N TYR A 318 -11.64 -16.07 -4.30
CA TYR A 318 -10.90 -16.00 -5.55
C TYR A 318 -11.71 -16.58 -6.71
N ALA A 319 -11.37 -16.18 -7.93
CA ALA A 319 -11.87 -16.79 -9.14
C ALA A 319 -11.23 -18.17 -9.34
N TYR A 320 -12.04 -19.16 -9.66
CA TYR A 320 -11.59 -20.53 -9.83
C TYR A 320 -12.22 -21.18 -11.06
N THR A 321 -11.44 -21.92 -11.84
CA THR A 321 -11.98 -22.86 -12.85
C THR A 321 -11.09 -24.10 -12.91
N PRO A 322 -11.63 -25.33 -12.91
CA PRO A 322 -10.81 -26.55 -13.02
C PRO A 322 -10.16 -26.71 -14.40
N ARG A 323 -10.88 -26.34 -15.47
CA ARG A 323 -10.41 -26.29 -16.86
C ARG A 323 -11.09 -25.14 -17.59
N TRP A 324 -10.35 -24.06 -17.82
CA TRP A 324 -10.88 -22.87 -18.45
C TRP A 324 -11.18 -23.13 -19.94
N GLY A 325 -12.34 -22.68 -20.43
CA GLY A 325 -12.67 -22.70 -21.88
C GLY A 325 -12.95 -24.06 -22.52
N THR A 326 -13.26 -25.14 -21.76
CA THR A 326 -13.45 -26.50 -22.33
C THR A 326 -14.88 -27.07 -22.29
N ARG A 327 -15.89 -26.35 -21.77
CA ARG A 327 -17.29 -26.84 -21.70
C ARG A 327 -18.29 -25.73 -21.96
N ALA A 328 -19.34 -26.03 -22.72
CA ALA A 328 -20.47 -25.15 -22.99
C ALA A 328 -21.43 -25.05 -21.77
N PRO A 329 -22.10 -23.90 -21.54
CA PRO A 329 -21.72 -22.59 -22.09
C PRO A 329 -20.34 -22.22 -21.52
N ASN A 330 -19.41 -21.78 -22.38
CA ASN A 330 -17.98 -21.57 -22.12
C ASN A 330 -17.68 -21.13 -20.67
N GLN A 331 -17.47 -22.08 -19.75
CA GLN A 331 -17.58 -21.84 -18.30
C GLN A 331 -16.66 -20.70 -17.81
N PRO A 332 -17.23 -19.52 -17.47
CA PRO A 332 -16.43 -18.37 -17.09
C PRO A 332 -16.52 -18.21 -15.58
N HIS A 333 -15.56 -18.82 -14.89
CA HIS A 333 -15.18 -18.63 -13.48
C HIS A 333 -16.25 -19.00 -12.43
N HIS A 334 -15.82 -19.70 -11.39
CA HIS A 334 -16.55 -19.84 -10.13
C HIS A 334 -16.02 -18.81 -9.13
N LEU A 335 -16.90 -18.26 -8.28
CA LEU A 335 -16.45 -17.68 -7.03
C LEU A 335 -16.17 -18.81 -6.05
N ALA A 336 -14.90 -19.01 -5.70
CA ALA A 336 -14.49 -19.97 -4.70
C ALA A 336 -14.15 -19.27 -3.39
N LYS A 337 -14.34 -20.00 -2.28
CA LYS A 337 -13.86 -19.60 -0.95
C LYS A 337 -13.07 -20.72 -0.30
N ARG A 338 -12.08 -20.36 0.52
CA ARG A 338 -11.35 -21.25 1.41
C ARG A 338 -11.24 -20.62 2.80
N PRO A 339 -11.58 -21.31 3.90
CA PRO A 339 -11.29 -20.81 5.23
C PRO A 339 -9.81 -20.50 5.39
N ILE A 340 -9.46 -19.42 6.07
CA ILE A 340 -8.06 -19.07 6.37
C ILE A 340 -7.87 -18.77 7.85
N THR A 341 -6.67 -19.11 8.34
CA THR A 341 -6.18 -18.72 9.65
C THR A 341 -4.80 -18.08 9.52
N ILE A 342 -4.63 -16.92 10.15
CA ILE A 342 -3.38 -16.18 10.25
C ILE A 342 -2.99 -16.22 11.70
N THR A 343 -1.88 -16.89 12.04
CA THR A 343 -1.34 -16.93 13.41
C THR A 343 -0.01 -16.18 13.44
N LEU A 344 0.15 -15.29 14.40
CA LEU A 344 1.43 -14.69 14.77
C LEU A 344 2.13 -15.63 15.74
N ASP A 345 3.20 -16.27 15.29
CA ASP A 345 4.00 -17.16 16.10
C ASP A 345 5.02 -16.35 16.92
N LYS A 346 4.68 -16.00 18.16
CA LYS A 346 5.51 -15.17 19.05
C LYS A 346 6.82 -15.88 19.47
N GLU A 347 6.84 -17.20 19.50
CA GLU A 347 8.04 -17.98 19.88
C GLU A 347 9.04 -18.08 18.72
N LYS A 348 8.56 -18.19 17.47
CA LYS A 348 9.43 -17.94 16.30
C LYS A 348 9.87 -16.49 16.17
N ILE A 349 9.14 -15.52 16.73
CA ILE A 349 9.62 -14.13 16.77
C ILE A 349 10.81 -14.00 17.75
N THR A 350 10.87 -14.79 18.82
CA THR A 350 12.02 -14.82 19.75
C THR A 350 13.20 -15.66 19.24
N ALA A 351 12.96 -16.69 18.43
CA ALA A 351 14.02 -17.49 17.79
C ALA A 351 14.41 -17.00 16.37
N SER A 352 13.64 -16.07 15.81
CA SER A 352 13.84 -15.42 14.50
C SER A 352 13.65 -13.91 14.64
N THR A 353 14.37 -13.30 15.58
CA THR A 353 14.93 -11.96 15.33
C THR A 353 16.10 -12.18 14.39
N THR A 354 15.93 -12.19 13.06
CA THR A 354 15.71 -10.96 12.30
C THR A 354 15.24 -11.33 10.90
N SER A 355 13.94 -11.22 10.58
CA SER A 355 13.65 -10.56 9.30
C SER A 355 13.84 -9.07 9.57
N LYS A 356 15.11 -8.66 9.58
CA LYS A 356 15.46 -7.26 9.34
C LYS A 356 14.61 -6.86 8.13
N PRO A 357 13.95 -5.69 8.12
CA PRO A 357 13.64 -5.09 6.84
C PRO A 357 14.94 -5.18 6.03
N LEU A 358 14.90 -5.31 4.70
CA LEU A 358 16.06 -4.89 3.91
C LEU A 358 16.19 -3.37 4.11
N VAL A 359 16.61 -2.99 5.32
CA VAL A 359 17.10 -1.71 5.70
C VAL A 359 18.38 -1.66 4.94
N ASP A 360 18.34 -0.93 3.85
CA ASP A 360 19.49 -0.67 3.02
C ASP A 360 20.46 0.23 3.80
N LEU A 361 21.14 -0.36 4.79
CA LEU A 361 22.22 0.28 5.54
C LEU A 361 23.36 0.67 4.60
N GLU A 362 23.43 0.04 3.42
CA GLU A 362 24.41 0.34 2.39
C GLU A 362 24.09 1.68 1.71
N SER A 363 22.84 1.94 1.34
CA SER A 363 22.38 3.28 0.89
C SER A 363 22.59 4.35 1.96
N LEU A 364 22.34 4.01 3.23
CA LEU A 364 22.58 4.94 4.34
C LEU A 364 24.08 5.27 4.42
N ARG A 365 24.95 4.26 4.42
CA ARG A 365 26.42 4.43 4.46
C ARG A 365 26.94 5.32 3.32
N ASN A 366 26.35 5.24 2.13
CA ASN A 366 26.75 6.04 0.98
C ASN A 366 26.51 7.55 1.16
N ILE A 367 25.62 7.95 2.08
CA ILE A 367 25.31 9.36 2.34
C ILE A 367 25.83 9.85 3.70
N VAL A 368 26.41 8.97 4.52
CA VAL A 368 26.96 9.33 5.84
C VAL A 368 28.17 10.24 5.67
N LYS A 369 28.14 11.39 6.36
CA LYS A 369 29.29 12.30 6.44
C LYS A 369 30.31 11.82 7.45
N SER A 370 29.85 11.32 8.59
CA SER A 370 30.70 10.65 9.57
C SER A 370 29.87 9.76 10.48
N GLU A 371 30.46 8.66 10.97
CA GLU A 371 29.87 7.80 11.97
C GLU A 371 30.88 7.44 13.07
N LYS A 372 30.36 7.09 14.24
CA LYS A 372 31.14 6.47 15.32
C LYS A 372 30.42 5.23 15.79
N VAL A 373 31.16 4.14 15.98
CA VAL A 373 30.65 2.89 16.54
C VAL A 373 31.18 2.65 17.96
N ASN A 374 30.46 1.86 18.75
CA ASN A 374 30.93 1.37 20.05
C ASN A 374 31.81 0.12 19.87
N ALA A 375 32.32 -0.44 20.99
CA ALA A 375 33.15 -1.64 21.00
C ALA A 375 32.45 -2.90 20.42
N LYS A 376 31.12 -2.89 20.29
CA LYS A 376 30.32 -3.96 19.68
C LYS A 376 30.04 -3.73 18.19
N GLY A 377 30.60 -2.66 17.60
CA GLY A 377 30.37 -2.29 16.19
C GLY A 377 29.01 -1.61 15.93
N GLU A 378 28.28 -1.19 16.97
CA GLU A 378 26.98 -0.53 16.80
C GLU A 378 27.15 0.99 16.65
N ILE A 379 26.42 1.60 15.72
CA ILE A 379 26.46 3.05 15.47
C ILE A 379 25.90 3.80 16.69
N ILE A 380 26.74 4.65 17.28
CA ILE A 380 26.40 5.52 18.42
C ILE A 380 26.29 7.00 18.01
N ASN A 381 27.06 7.44 17.01
CA ASN A 381 26.95 8.79 16.45
C ASN A 381 26.82 8.72 14.94
N LEU A 382 25.94 9.54 14.37
CA LEU A 382 25.71 9.60 12.93
C LEU A 382 25.55 11.05 12.47
N ASP A 383 26.36 11.47 11.50
CA ASP A 383 26.26 12.78 10.85
C ASP A 383 25.86 12.63 9.38
N LEU A 384 24.76 13.30 9.03
CA LEU A 384 24.13 13.35 7.71
C LEU A 384 23.87 14.82 7.31
N THR A 385 24.69 15.74 7.81
CA THR A 385 24.50 17.18 7.56
C THR A 385 24.51 17.50 6.07
N GLY A 386 23.48 18.21 5.61
CA GLY A 386 23.40 18.75 4.25
C GLY A 386 23.14 17.70 3.17
N VAL A 387 22.78 16.46 3.53
CA VAL A 387 22.48 15.40 2.55
C VAL A 387 20.99 15.28 2.30
N SER A 388 20.64 14.75 1.13
CA SER A 388 19.26 14.39 0.81
C SER A 388 18.94 13.04 1.45
N ILE A 389 17.92 12.99 2.30
CA ILE A 389 17.45 11.80 3.00
C ILE A 389 16.09 11.34 2.46
N THR A 390 15.84 10.04 2.46
CA THR A 390 14.59 9.38 2.02
C THR A 390 13.87 8.76 3.22
N GLU A 391 12.64 8.26 3.03
CA GLU A 391 11.96 7.53 4.10
C GLU A 391 12.69 6.22 4.43
N SER A 392 13.39 5.60 3.47
CA SER A 392 14.22 4.41 3.72
C SER A 392 15.44 4.72 4.61
N HIS A 393 16.13 5.85 4.38
CA HIS A 393 17.22 6.29 5.24
C HIS A 393 16.72 6.55 6.68
N LEU A 394 15.56 7.19 6.82
CA LEU A 394 14.95 7.46 8.13
C LEU A 394 14.49 6.18 8.84
N ALA A 395 13.91 5.23 8.11
CA ALA A 395 13.57 3.92 8.63
C ALA A 395 14.84 3.18 9.12
N ALA A 396 15.94 3.27 8.37
CA ALA A 396 17.22 2.71 8.75
C ALA A 396 17.74 3.29 10.06
N ILE A 397 17.79 4.61 10.16
CA ILE A 397 18.18 5.33 11.37
C ILE A 397 17.29 4.93 12.56
N GLY A 398 15.99 4.75 12.32
CA GLY A 398 15.03 4.31 13.34
C GLY A 398 15.30 2.91 13.92
N THR A 399 16.12 2.09 13.26
CA THR A 399 16.54 0.77 13.77
C THR A 399 17.78 0.82 14.67
N LEU A 400 18.51 1.93 14.69
CA LEU A 400 19.79 2.06 15.40
C LEU A 400 19.56 2.27 16.90
N GLN A 401 19.26 1.21 17.64
CA GLN A 401 18.90 1.27 19.06
C GLN A 401 20.02 1.82 19.97
N SER A 402 21.28 1.70 19.54
CA SER A 402 22.45 2.23 20.26
C SER A 402 22.77 3.68 19.91
N LEU A 403 22.03 4.31 18.98
CA LEU A 403 22.29 5.68 18.52
C LEU A 403 22.07 6.68 19.66
N GLN A 404 23.10 7.47 19.96
CA GLN A 404 23.15 8.47 21.03
C GLN A 404 23.16 9.90 20.49
N SER A 405 23.73 10.12 19.30
CA SER A 405 23.83 11.42 18.66
C SER A 405 23.49 11.33 17.17
N LEU A 406 22.56 12.17 16.71
CA LEU A 406 22.13 12.25 15.32
C LEU A 406 22.15 13.69 14.82
N ASN A 407 22.85 13.93 13.71
CA ASN A 407 22.87 15.22 13.04
C ASN A 407 22.27 15.12 11.63
N LEU A 408 21.10 15.75 11.46
CA LEU A 408 20.33 15.88 10.22
C LEU A 408 20.15 17.36 9.84
N TYR A 409 21.08 18.22 10.27
CA TYR A 409 21.05 19.64 9.96
C TYR A 409 21.08 19.88 8.44
N LYS A 410 20.31 20.85 7.93
CA LYS A 410 20.22 21.18 6.49
C LYS A 410 19.80 20.00 5.59
N THR A 411 18.98 19.08 6.08
CA THR A 411 18.40 17.99 5.27
C THR A 411 16.97 18.32 4.81
N ASN A 412 16.38 17.50 3.93
CA ASN A 412 14.98 17.57 3.51
C ASN A 412 14.00 16.88 4.51
N LEU A 413 14.37 16.73 5.78
CA LEU A 413 13.53 16.15 6.83
C LEU A 413 12.20 16.90 7.00
N THR A 414 11.09 16.14 7.12
CA THR A 414 9.72 16.64 7.32
C THR A 414 9.12 16.10 8.62
N ASP A 415 7.94 16.61 9.02
CA ASP A 415 7.21 16.14 10.20
C ASP A 415 6.92 14.64 10.19
N ASP A 416 6.59 14.06 9.02
CA ASP A 416 6.38 12.62 8.90
C ASP A 416 7.67 11.83 9.15
N GLY A 417 8.82 12.38 8.73
CA GLY A 417 10.13 11.78 8.98
C GLY A 417 10.51 11.72 10.47
N LEU A 418 10.02 12.66 11.29
CA LEU A 418 10.28 12.66 12.74
C LEU A 418 9.72 11.42 13.45
N LYS A 419 8.69 10.76 12.90
CA LYS A 419 8.13 9.51 13.45
C LYS A 419 9.17 8.40 13.54
N ALA A 420 10.05 8.30 12.53
CA ALA A 420 11.11 7.29 12.52
C ALA A 420 12.22 7.62 13.53
N LEU A 421 12.49 8.91 13.75
CA LEU A 421 13.51 9.39 14.68
C LEU A 421 13.10 9.29 16.16
N ALA A 422 11.83 9.02 16.44
CA ALA A 422 11.33 8.76 17.80
C ALA A 422 11.66 7.34 18.31
N LYS A 423 12.10 6.43 17.43
CA LYS A 423 12.33 5.00 17.74
C LYS A 423 13.65 4.72 18.48
N PRO A 424 14.79 5.38 18.19
CA PRO A 424 16.05 5.15 18.90
C PRO A 424 15.96 5.62 20.36
N SER A 425 15.75 4.68 21.28
CA SER A 425 15.51 4.96 22.69
C SER A 425 16.69 5.61 23.44
N ASN A 426 17.90 5.49 22.88
CA ASN A 426 19.15 5.99 23.47
C ASN A 426 19.56 7.38 23.00
N LEU A 427 18.77 8.01 22.12
CA LEU A 427 19.12 9.29 21.54
C LEU A 427 19.16 10.39 22.61
N SER A 428 20.34 10.98 22.76
CA SER A 428 20.65 12.02 23.75
C SER A 428 20.91 13.39 23.12
N TYR A 429 21.24 13.41 21.83
CA TYR A 429 21.47 14.63 21.07
C TYR A 429 20.87 14.53 19.66
N LEU A 430 20.08 15.53 19.27
CA LEU A 430 19.43 15.59 17.96
C LEU A 430 19.58 17.00 17.36
N ALA A 431 20.17 17.08 16.18
CA ALA A 431 20.22 18.31 15.39
C ALA A 431 19.39 18.16 14.10
N ILE A 432 18.32 18.94 13.99
CA ILE A 432 17.33 18.93 12.90
C ILE A 432 17.01 20.37 12.44
N GLY A 433 17.96 21.28 12.63
CA GLY A 433 17.87 22.66 12.18
C GLY A 433 17.97 22.82 10.67
N ARG A 434 17.37 23.90 10.14
CA ARG A 434 17.26 24.19 8.70
C ARG A 434 16.69 23.01 7.89
N THR A 435 15.61 22.42 8.36
CA THR A 435 14.87 21.35 7.68
C THR A 435 13.47 21.86 7.29
N ARG A 436 12.50 20.96 7.06
CA ARG A 436 11.11 21.28 6.68
C ARG A 436 10.11 20.87 7.75
N ILE A 437 10.55 20.83 9.01
CA ILE A 437 9.70 20.50 10.16
C ILE A 437 8.93 21.74 10.63
N THR A 438 7.75 21.51 11.19
CA THR A 438 6.86 22.55 11.74
C THR A 438 6.64 22.34 13.24
N SER A 439 5.92 23.28 13.89
CA SER A 439 5.46 23.10 15.28
C SER A 439 4.79 21.75 15.51
N ASP A 440 3.96 21.29 14.57
CA ASP A 440 3.18 20.06 14.71
C ASP A 440 4.10 18.84 14.78
N GLY A 441 5.17 18.80 13.98
CA GLY A 441 6.12 17.69 13.95
C GLY A 441 6.79 17.41 15.28
N LEU A 442 6.99 18.43 16.12
CA LEU A 442 7.66 18.31 17.42
C LEU A 442 6.98 17.32 18.37
N ARG A 443 5.67 17.08 18.21
CA ARG A 443 4.92 16.09 19.02
C ARG A 443 5.54 14.70 18.96
N HIS A 444 6.16 14.34 17.83
CA HIS A 444 6.80 13.03 17.64
C HIS A 444 8.06 12.84 18.49
N LEU A 445 8.71 13.92 18.94
CA LEU A 445 9.96 13.86 19.70
C LEU A 445 9.75 13.73 21.22
N THR A 446 8.52 13.93 21.72
CA THR A 446 8.15 13.84 23.14
C THR A 446 8.41 12.44 23.75
N GLY A 447 8.52 11.41 22.91
CA GLY A 447 8.88 10.04 23.30
C GLY A 447 10.36 9.83 23.62
N LEU A 448 11.26 10.74 23.22
CA LEU A 448 12.71 10.60 23.40
C LEU A 448 13.14 10.91 24.84
N LYS A 449 12.91 9.96 25.77
CA LYS A 449 13.10 10.15 27.22
C LYS A 449 14.55 10.35 27.69
N LYS A 450 15.54 10.26 26.80
CA LYS A 450 16.97 10.46 27.08
C LYS A 450 17.56 11.70 26.40
N ILE A 451 16.76 12.45 25.64
CA ILE A 451 17.23 13.64 24.93
C ILE A 451 17.69 14.72 25.91
N LYS A 452 18.91 15.22 25.70
CA LYS A 452 19.55 16.30 26.47
C LYS A 452 19.84 17.52 25.61
N GLY A 453 20.23 17.31 24.35
CA GLY A 453 20.46 18.39 23.40
C GLY A 453 19.50 18.32 22.21
N LEU A 454 18.79 19.42 21.94
CA LEU A 454 17.95 19.57 20.74
C LEU A 454 18.31 20.85 19.99
N ARG A 455 18.66 20.74 18.71
CA ARG A 455 18.87 21.88 17.81
C ARG A 455 17.82 21.88 16.71
N ILE A 456 16.90 22.84 16.75
CA ILE A 456 15.82 23.05 15.77
C ILE A 456 15.94 24.42 15.08
N ASN A 457 17.09 25.08 15.20
CA ASN A 457 17.35 26.41 14.69
C ASN A 457 17.20 26.50 13.16
N GLY A 458 16.68 27.62 12.67
CA GLY A 458 16.48 27.85 11.23
C GLY A 458 15.26 27.13 10.63
N ASN A 459 14.38 26.56 11.45
CA ASN A 459 13.06 26.09 11.02
C ASN A 459 12.03 27.20 11.29
N LYS A 460 11.77 28.03 10.28
CA LYS A 460 10.88 29.20 10.40
C LYS A 460 9.43 28.84 10.75
N ASP A 461 8.97 27.65 10.41
CA ASP A 461 7.59 27.20 10.62
C ASP A 461 7.36 26.58 12.01
N ILE A 462 8.33 26.68 12.92
CA ILE A 462 8.17 26.40 14.35
C ILE A 462 7.85 27.70 15.07
N GLY A 463 6.64 27.82 15.62
CA GLY A 463 6.19 28.96 16.42
C GLY A 463 5.69 28.55 17.81
N ASP A 464 4.98 29.46 18.48
CA ASP A 464 4.50 29.24 19.86
C ASP A 464 3.61 28.00 20.03
N SER A 465 2.94 27.53 18.97
CA SER A 465 2.18 26.28 18.98
C SER A 465 3.04 25.04 19.25
N GLY A 466 4.35 25.09 19.00
CA GLY A 466 5.30 24.01 19.28
C GLY A 466 5.83 24.02 20.72
N VAL A 467 5.66 25.12 21.47
CA VAL A 467 6.18 25.27 22.84
C VAL A 467 5.70 24.16 23.79
N PRO A 468 4.40 23.76 23.82
CA PRO A 468 3.94 22.68 24.69
C PRO A 468 4.76 21.39 24.53
N HIS A 469 5.03 20.98 23.28
CA HIS A 469 5.81 19.76 22.99
C HIS A 469 7.25 19.86 23.49
N LEU A 470 7.88 21.04 23.35
CA LEU A 470 9.23 21.28 23.87
C LEU A 470 9.25 21.25 25.40
N THR A 471 8.21 21.79 26.06
CA THR A 471 8.13 21.79 27.52
C THR A 471 7.96 20.39 28.12
N ASP A 472 7.48 19.41 27.36
CA ASP A 472 7.38 18.01 27.80
C ASP A 472 8.75 17.30 27.84
N MET A 473 9.76 17.85 27.18
CA MET A 473 11.10 17.28 27.09
C MET A 473 11.96 17.69 28.30
N LYS A 474 11.50 17.32 29.51
CA LYS A 474 12.04 17.77 30.82
C LYS A 474 13.53 17.48 31.08
N LYS A 475 14.16 16.61 30.30
CA LYS A 475 15.59 16.28 30.43
C LYS A 475 16.51 17.11 29.52
N LEU A 476 15.96 18.02 28.73
CA LEU A 476 16.77 18.93 27.91
C LEU A 476 17.66 19.80 28.79
N THR A 477 18.95 19.82 28.47
CA THR A 477 19.96 20.71 29.05
C THR A 477 20.42 21.78 28.06
N VAL A 478 20.22 21.55 26.75
CA VAL A 478 20.50 22.53 25.69
C VAL A 478 19.39 22.49 24.64
N LEU A 479 18.82 23.67 24.35
CA LEU A 479 17.82 23.86 23.30
C LEU A 479 18.24 25.04 22.42
N GLN A 480 18.47 24.81 21.13
CA GLN A 480 18.77 25.87 20.16
C GLN A 480 17.58 26.12 19.24
N ILE A 481 17.03 27.34 19.29
CA ILE A 481 15.81 27.78 18.59
C ILE A 481 16.00 29.05 17.78
N ASN A 482 17.24 29.55 17.63
CA ASN A 482 17.51 30.74 16.81
C ASN A 482 16.91 30.58 15.41
N ASN A 483 16.35 31.66 14.85
CA ASN A 483 15.68 31.65 13.54
C ASN A 483 14.51 30.64 13.46
N THR A 484 13.73 30.54 14.54
CA THR A 484 12.36 29.99 14.54
C THR A 484 11.37 31.15 14.72
N SER A 485 10.07 30.89 14.62
CA SER A 485 8.99 31.87 14.88
C SER A 485 8.44 31.78 16.31
N ILE A 486 9.20 31.21 17.26
CA ILE A 486 8.83 31.22 18.68
C ILE A 486 8.99 32.65 19.19
N SER A 487 7.92 33.21 19.78
CA SER A 487 7.91 34.57 20.29
C SER A 487 8.72 34.70 21.58
N GLU A 488 9.03 35.93 22.01
CA GLU A 488 9.63 36.18 23.33
C GLU A 488 8.75 35.60 24.45
N ALA A 489 7.42 35.68 24.33
CA ALA A 489 6.52 35.06 25.29
C ALA A 489 6.64 33.52 25.32
N GLY A 490 6.81 32.89 24.15
CA GLY A 490 7.12 31.47 24.02
C GLY A 490 8.46 31.10 24.67
N ILE A 491 9.50 31.91 24.45
CA ILE A 491 10.83 31.74 25.07
C ILE A 491 10.73 31.82 26.60
N GLN A 492 9.99 32.80 27.15
CA GLN A 492 9.79 32.92 28.60
C GLN A 492 9.05 31.69 29.17
N LYS A 493 8.07 31.15 28.45
CA LYS A 493 7.41 29.88 28.84
C LYS A 493 8.41 28.72 28.86
N LEU A 494 9.27 28.60 27.85
CA LEU A 494 10.32 27.57 27.82
C LEU A 494 11.29 27.72 29.00
N LYS A 495 11.77 28.93 29.29
CA LYS A 495 12.67 29.21 30.44
C LYS A 495 12.04 28.80 31.77
N ARG A 496 10.75 29.11 31.97
CA ARG A 496 10.02 28.72 33.19
C ARG A 496 9.81 27.20 33.28
N ALA A 497 9.48 26.55 32.17
CA ALA A 497 9.13 25.13 32.15
C ALA A 497 10.34 24.18 32.12
N LEU A 498 11.51 24.68 31.71
CA LEU A 498 12.78 23.96 31.59
C LEU A 498 13.92 24.75 32.28
N PRO A 499 13.87 24.95 33.60
CA PRO A 499 14.79 25.85 34.31
C PRO A 499 16.27 25.40 34.26
N ASN A 500 16.52 24.12 33.98
CA ASN A 500 17.86 23.54 33.86
C ASN A 500 18.34 23.44 32.40
N CYS A 501 17.60 24.02 31.45
CA CYS A 501 17.92 24.00 30.03
C CYS A 501 18.51 25.33 29.58
N LYS A 502 19.72 25.30 29.00
CA LYS A 502 20.29 26.45 28.29
C LYS A 502 19.58 26.64 26.95
N ILE A 503 18.70 27.63 26.91
CA ILE A 503 17.97 28.02 25.69
C ILE A 503 18.79 29.07 24.94
N ILE A 504 19.11 28.80 23.67
CA ILE A 504 19.85 29.69 22.76
C ILE A 504 18.88 30.10 21.66
N HIS A 505 18.52 31.38 21.60
CA HIS A 505 17.38 31.90 20.84
C HIS A 505 17.69 33.19 20.09
#